data_AF-A0A9E1RH78-F1
#
_entry.id   AF-A0A9E1RH78-F1
#
_cell.length_a   1.000
_cell.length_b   1.000
_cell.length_c   1.000
_cell.angle_alpha   90.00
_cell.angle_beta   90.00
_cell.angle_gamma   90.00
#
_symmetry.space_group_name_H-M   'P 1'
#
loop_
_entity.id
_entity.type
_entity.pdbx_description
1 polymer ?
#
loop_
_entity_poly.entity_id
_entity_poly.type
_entity_poly.pdbx_seq_one_letter_code
_entity_poly.pdbx_strand_id
1 'polypeptide(L)'
;MNSCISKYPQPALDQIRCCLIISLLGILVYANHLNNPFQFDGVAYIVNNEKMKNPEAMLTFEFWKNEFLARGLLRMSLALNASLDGFRPFGYHIFNLAFHIFNSLLLFFVLEKSFRRFDLKTIGWSDKRTRSVAFFTAVIFLCHPVQTESVIYIMSRSEVIASTFYLAGFLLFQNLLDRPSTSRLQYGFYFLAIFFIALIGFSVKQIVATLPAIMILYYFSSCPAHSPALLALKRWKWAVGGVFFGVVSLLIYKLLTDEAFLIGPSRPEEMVGRVKYMLSQPSVMIFYYLNKLLLPLNLNIDPDIEVVTHFVSWNFLLPIIFISFLLVFSFKNFKNRIIFFYLFWYFIVLSPSSSIVTLHDLAAEHRVYLASAGIFFLFACGISELIFRFEKAKSLRISAIHILFVIVGILGVMTIQRNAVWQSELSLWQDTYQKSPNKLRPLINLARAHSIEGNIEKAIKFYQKSLIKGPGVFATHYNLADLYLKKGLVPEAIRHFQLAKRIEPEIPETFAKLGEIYLSQKKFQLADTYFKRAVELHPGYSRVFKNLGIINFYHLNKHKQGLAYFYRSLTLDPHQPEADKIRDLLAQYPIH
;
A
#
# COMPACT_ATOMS: atom_id res chain seq x y z
N MET A 1 -34.70 25.98 35.54
CA MET A 1 -33.73 25.11 34.83
C MET A 1 -34.50 24.21 33.87
N ASN A 2 -34.50 24.52 32.56
CA ASN A 2 -34.78 23.61 31.41
C ASN A 2 -35.24 24.39 30.17
N SER A 3 -34.40 25.28 29.61
CA SER A 3 -34.69 25.86 28.29
C SER A 3 -33.45 26.27 27.48
N CYS A 4 -32.27 25.73 27.77
CA CYS A 4 -31.03 26.06 27.06
C CYS A 4 -30.42 24.90 26.24
N ILE A 5 -31.23 23.97 25.76
CA ILE A 5 -30.77 22.96 24.80
C ILE A 5 -31.60 23.08 23.52
N SER A 6 -31.05 23.77 22.51
CA SER A 6 -31.21 23.49 21.07
C SER A 6 -30.90 24.74 20.23
N LYS A 7 -29.63 25.16 20.19
CA LYS A 7 -29.14 26.16 19.20
C LYS A 7 -28.80 25.54 17.83
N TYR A 8 -29.02 24.24 17.63
CA TYR A 8 -28.64 23.53 16.41
C TYR A 8 -29.88 22.92 15.73
N PRO A 9 -30.07 23.10 14.41
CA PRO A 9 -31.14 22.43 13.68
C PRO A 9 -30.95 20.91 13.79
N GLN A 10 -32.03 20.18 14.08
CA GLN A 10 -32.05 18.73 14.32
C GLN A 10 -31.22 17.87 13.33
N PRO A 11 -31.16 18.18 12.02
CA PRO A 11 -30.30 17.47 11.06
C PRO A 11 -28.79 17.55 11.38
N ALA A 12 -28.32 18.67 11.95
CA ALA A 12 -26.92 18.87 12.31
C ALA A 12 -26.53 18.02 13.53
N LEU A 13 -27.43 17.87 14.51
CA LEU A 13 -27.19 17.03 15.68
C LEU A 13 -27.05 15.55 15.30
N ASP A 14 -27.86 15.07 14.35
CA ASP A 14 -27.78 13.69 13.86
C ASP A 14 -26.46 13.42 13.12
N GLN A 15 -26.00 14.37 12.30
CA GLN A 15 -24.69 14.27 11.63
C GLN A 15 -23.55 14.20 12.65
N ILE A 16 -23.57 15.05 13.67
CA ILE A 16 -22.56 15.03 14.75
C ILE A 16 -22.54 13.67 15.45
N ARG A 17 -23.72 13.11 15.77
CA ARG A 17 -23.83 11.77 16.37
C ARG A 17 -23.23 10.69 15.47
N CYS A 18 -23.53 10.69 14.18
CA CYS A 18 -22.93 9.77 13.21
C CYS A 18 -21.41 9.89 13.21
N CYS A 19 -20.86 11.11 13.16
CA CYS A 19 -19.42 11.34 13.17
C CYS A 19 -18.75 10.84 14.46
N LEU A 20 -19.37 11.07 15.62
CA LEU A 20 -18.86 10.58 16.91
C LEU A 20 -18.84 9.04 16.95
N ILE A 21 -19.89 8.38 16.49
CA ILE A 21 -19.97 6.92 16.46
C ILE A 21 -18.92 6.33 15.51
N ILE A 22 -18.78 6.88 14.30
CA ILE A 22 -17.75 6.45 13.33
C ILE A 22 -16.35 6.59 13.95
N SER A 23 -16.08 7.71 14.61
CA SER A 23 -14.77 7.97 15.22
C SER A 23 -14.48 7.02 16.39
N LEU A 24 -15.46 6.82 17.28
CA LEU A 24 -15.32 5.92 18.43
C LEU A 24 -15.13 4.47 17.98
N LEU A 25 -15.91 3.99 17.01
CA LEU A 25 -15.76 2.65 16.45
C LEU A 25 -14.37 2.45 15.83
N GLY A 26 -13.86 3.46 15.11
CA GLY A 26 -12.53 3.38 14.50
C GLY A 26 -11.45 3.23 15.56
N ILE A 27 -11.53 3.98 16.65
CA ILE A 27 -10.59 3.85 17.78
C ILE A 27 -10.69 2.44 18.39
N LEU A 28 -11.90 1.95 18.68
CA LEU A 28 -12.11 0.65 19.33
C LEU A 28 -11.62 -0.53 18.47
N VAL A 29 -11.98 -0.55 17.19
CA VAL A 29 -11.68 -1.66 16.27
C VAL A 29 -10.18 -1.75 15.95
N TYR A 30 -9.47 -0.63 16.00
CA TYR A 30 -8.04 -0.58 15.68
C TYR A 30 -7.13 -0.41 16.90
N ALA A 31 -7.65 -0.28 18.13
CA ALA A 31 -6.82 0.00 19.31
C ALA A 31 -5.65 -0.99 19.51
N ASN A 32 -5.84 -2.27 19.17
CA ASN A 32 -4.86 -3.33 19.41
C ASN A 32 -3.68 -3.38 18.42
N HIS A 33 -3.63 -2.52 17.40
CA HIS A 33 -2.50 -2.49 16.44
C HIS A 33 -1.45 -1.41 16.75
N LEU A 34 -1.75 -0.47 17.65
CA LEU A 34 -0.95 0.77 17.82
C LEU A 34 0.51 0.51 18.22
N ASN A 35 0.83 -0.65 18.79
CA ASN A 35 2.20 -1.03 19.16
C ASN A 35 2.83 -2.08 18.23
N ASN A 36 2.18 -2.41 17.11
CA ASN A 36 2.75 -3.36 16.15
C ASN A 36 4.06 -2.80 15.57
N PRO A 37 5.10 -3.64 15.38
CA PRO A 37 6.39 -3.17 14.89
C PRO A 37 6.34 -2.78 13.41
N PHE A 38 7.40 -2.15 12.90
CA PHE A 38 7.58 -2.01 11.46
C PHE A 38 7.69 -3.40 10.83
N GLN A 39 6.97 -3.59 9.73
CA GLN A 39 6.91 -4.85 8.99
C GLN A 39 7.32 -4.61 7.54
N PHE A 40 7.85 -5.64 6.90
CA PHE A 40 8.11 -5.66 5.46
C PHE A 40 8.96 -4.48 5.00
N ASP A 41 8.54 -3.75 3.97
CA ASP A 41 9.31 -2.62 3.42
C ASP A 41 9.50 -1.49 4.45
N GLY A 42 8.68 -1.41 5.49
CA GLY A 42 8.81 -0.38 6.54
C GLY A 42 10.17 -0.39 7.22
N VAL A 43 10.79 -1.55 7.39
CA VAL A 43 12.14 -1.65 8.00
C VAL A 43 13.18 -1.04 7.06
N ALA A 44 13.18 -1.43 5.79
CA ALA A 44 14.16 -0.95 4.81
C ALA A 44 13.99 0.54 4.49
N TYR A 45 12.76 1.02 4.32
CA TYR A 45 12.49 2.40 3.88
C TYR A 45 12.53 3.41 5.02
N ILE A 46 12.23 3.02 6.27
CA ILE A 46 12.15 3.93 7.41
C ILE A 46 13.32 3.70 8.36
N VAL A 47 13.39 2.50 8.96
CA VAL A 47 14.34 2.23 10.06
C VAL A 47 15.79 2.27 9.57
N ASN A 48 16.06 1.71 8.40
CA ASN A 48 17.41 1.67 7.83
C ASN A 48 17.82 2.95 7.08
N ASN A 49 16.98 3.98 7.08
CA ASN A 49 17.24 5.23 6.36
C ASN A 49 17.31 6.41 7.32
N GLU A 50 18.49 6.66 7.87
CA GLU A 50 18.71 7.76 8.84
C GLU A 50 18.35 9.15 8.28
N LYS A 51 18.37 9.33 6.94
CA LYS A 51 17.94 10.58 6.30
C LYS A 51 16.47 10.91 6.60
N MET A 52 15.65 9.92 6.98
CA MET A 52 14.27 10.15 7.39
C MET A 52 14.16 11.06 8.61
N LYS A 53 15.17 11.13 9.49
CA LYS A 53 15.14 12.03 10.65
C LYS A 53 15.32 13.52 10.29
N ASN A 54 15.77 13.82 9.06
CA ASN A 54 16.10 15.17 8.60
C ASN A 54 15.16 15.60 7.46
N PRO A 55 13.90 15.97 7.75
CA PRO A 55 12.92 16.35 6.72
C PRO A 55 13.30 17.62 5.95
N GLU A 56 14.17 18.47 6.50
CA GLU A 56 14.66 19.69 5.83
C GLU A 56 15.36 19.39 4.49
N ALA A 57 16.05 18.25 4.38
CA ALA A 57 16.68 17.82 3.14
C ALA A 57 15.66 17.59 2.00
N MET A 58 14.38 17.37 2.35
CA MET A 58 13.27 17.13 1.43
C MET A 58 12.51 18.42 1.05
N LEU A 59 12.92 19.59 1.55
CA LEU A 59 12.36 20.89 1.19
C LEU A 59 13.00 21.51 -0.06
N THR A 60 13.94 20.82 -0.69
CA THR A 60 14.70 21.32 -1.85
C THR A 60 13.95 21.10 -3.16
N PHE A 61 14.14 22.00 -4.12
CA PHE A 61 13.61 21.81 -5.48
C PHE A 61 14.13 20.51 -6.11
N GLU A 62 15.40 20.16 -5.89
CA GLU A 62 16.01 18.96 -6.45
C GLU A 62 15.37 17.67 -5.90
N PHE A 63 14.98 17.66 -4.61
CA PHE A 63 14.18 16.57 -4.06
C PHE A 63 12.85 16.44 -4.80
N TRP A 64 12.07 17.52 -4.88
CA TRP A 64 10.73 17.46 -5.49
C TRP A 64 10.78 17.16 -6.98
N LYS A 65 11.77 17.67 -7.70
CA LYS A 65 11.99 17.35 -9.12
C LYS A 65 12.15 15.84 -9.36
N ASN A 66 12.88 15.15 -8.48
CA ASN A 66 13.16 13.72 -8.62
C ASN A 66 12.08 12.83 -7.96
N GLU A 67 11.52 13.28 -6.84
CA GLU A 67 10.69 12.44 -5.97
C GLU A 67 9.19 12.68 -6.15
N PHE A 68 8.75 13.77 -6.79
CA PHE A 68 7.32 14.08 -6.91
C PHE A 68 6.52 12.93 -7.53
N LEU A 69 7.01 12.34 -8.62
CA LEU A 69 6.41 11.16 -9.27
C LEU A 69 6.74 9.83 -8.56
N ALA A 70 7.78 9.83 -7.72
CA ALA A 70 8.28 8.67 -6.96
C ALA A 70 7.80 8.64 -5.49
N ARG A 71 6.61 9.21 -5.25
CA ARG A 71 5.93 9.28 -3.95
C ARG A 71 6.56 10.28 -2.96
N GLY A 72 7.02 11.43 -3.43
CA GLY A 72 7.73 12.44 -2.64
C GLY A 72 6.95 12.89 -1.40
N LEU A 73 5.64 13.14 -1.52
CA LEU A 73 4.84 13.54 -0.37
C LEU A 73 4.65 12.39 0.65
N LEU A 74 4.59 11.13 0.21
CA LEU A 74 4.60 9.99 1.12
C LEU A 74 5.91 9.96 1.92
N ARG A 75 7.06 10.10 1.26
CA ARG A 75 8.37 10.12 1.93
C ARG A 75 8.48 11.27 2.91
N MET A 76 8.04 12.47 2.50
CA MET A 76 7.96 13.64 3.36
C MET A 76 7.09 13.38 4.59
N SER A 77 5.92 12.74 4.42
CA SER A 77 5.04 12.40 5.55
C SER A 77 5.68 11.42 6.55
N LEU A 78 6.50 10.49 6.07
CA LEU A 78 7.22 9.53 6.90
C LEU A 78 8.41 10.19 7.63
N ALA A 79 9.12 11.08 6.93
CA ALA A 79 10.24 11.84 7.48
C ALA A 79 9.80 12.85 8.55
N LEU A 80 8.69 13.56 8.32
CA LEU A 80 8.08 14.42 9.32
C LEU A 80 7.71 13.62 10.57
N ASN A 81 7.13 12.43 10.40
CA ASN A 81 6.83 11.56 11.55
C ASN A 81 8.11 11.11 12.28
N ALA A 82 9.17 10.77 11.54
CA ALA A 82 10.47 10.37 12.11
C ALA A 82 11.14 11.51 12.89
N SER A 83 10.97 12.75 12.43
CA SER A 83 11.50 13.93 13.13
C SER A 83 10.80 14.22 14.45
N LEU A 84 9.52 13.83 14.59
CA LEU A 84 8.70 14.11 15.77
C LEU A 84 8.83 13.05 16.87
N ASP A 85 8.83 11.76 16.52
CA ASP A 85 8.79 10.63 17.48
C ASP A 85 9.84 9.55 17.16
N GLY A 86 10.87 9.90 16.37
CA GLY A 86 11.89 8.95 15.94
C GLY A 86 11.30 7.77 15.17
N PHE A 87 11.92 6.60 15.34
CA PHE A 87 11.44 5.35 14.75
C PHE A 87 10.55 4.56 15.73
N ARG A 88 9.69 5.25 16.48
CA ARG A 88 8.70 4.58 17.33
C ARG A 88 7.44 4.27 16.50
N PRO A 89 7.03 2.99 16.34
CA PRO A 89 5.89 2.64 15.48
C PRO A 89 4.56 3.31 15.88
N PHE A 90 4.37 3.59 17.17
CA PHE A 90 3.13 4.13 17.74
C PHE A 90 2.64 5.41 17.05
N GLY A 91 3.51 6.40 16.87
CA GLY A 91 3.14 7.64 16.17
C GLY A 91 2.72 7.40 14.72
N TYR A 92 3.33 6.43 14.05
CA TYR A 92 3.01 6.11 12.65
C TYR A 92 1.63 5.47 12.50
N HIS A 93 1.27 4.59 13.43
CA HIS A 93 -0.03 3.92 13.48
C HIS A 93 -1.16 4.90 13.83
N ILE A 94 -0.95 5.79 14.81
CA ILE A 94 -1.92 6.86 15.11
C ILE A 94 -2.20 7.71 13.88
N PHE A 95 -1.15 8.10 13.15
CA PHE A 95 -1.30 8.89 11.94
C PHE A 95 -2.17 8.17 10.91
N ASN A 96 -1.85 6.91 10.58
CA ASN A 96 -2.64 6.14 9.62
C ASN A 96 -4.10 5.95 10.08
N LEU A 97 -4.32 5.65 11.37
CA LEU A 97 -5.65 5.49 11.94
C LEU A 97 -6.46 6.79 11.87
N ALA A 98 -5.85 7.94 12.16
CA ALA A 98 -6.50 9.24 12.08
C ALA A 98 -6.97 9.53 10.64
N PHE A 99 -6.12 9.27 9.64
CA PHE A 99 -6.49 9.39 8.23
C PHE A 99 -7.59 8.41 7.83
N HIS A 100 -7.59 7.17 8.35
CA HIS A 100 -8.65 6.20 8.06
C HIS A 100 -10.02 6.61 8.65
N ILE A 101 -10.04 7.10 9.88
CA ILE A 101 -11.25 7.66 10.49
C ILE A 101 -11.72 8.87 9.68
N PHE A 102 -10.80 9.77 9.33
CA PHE A 102 -11.12 10.95 8.54
C PHE A 102 -11.68 10.60 7.15
N ASN A 103 -11.12 9.59 6.47
CA ASN A 103 -11.66 9.09 5.21
C ASN A 103 -13.06 8.50 5.34
N SER A 104 -13.34 7.79 6.44
CA SER A 104 -14.68 7.26 6.71
C SER A 104 -15.69 8.40 6.92
N LEU A 105 -15.28 9.48 7.59
CA LEU A 105 -16.09 10.69 7.76
C LEU A 105 -16.31 11.42 6.43
N LEU A 106 -15.25 11.59 5.62
CA LEU A 106 -15.36 12.19 4.29
C LEU A 106 -16.31 11.37 3.40
N LEU A 107 -16.19 10.03 3.42
CA LEU A 107 -17.07 9.14 2.68
C LEU A 107 -18.53 9.31 3.11
N PHE A 108 -18.82 9.40 4.42
CA PHE A 108 -20.16 9.69 4.93
C PHE A 108 -20.75 10.98 4.31
N PHE A 109 -19.98 12.07 4.30
CA PHE A 109 -20.44 13.34 3.73
C PHE A 109 -20.58 13.31 2.19
N VAL A 110 -19.65 12.65 1.50
CA VAL A 110 -19.72 12.43 0.05
C VAL A 110 -21.00 11.68 -0.33
N LEU A 111 -21.38 10.68 0.46
CA LEU A 111 -22.59 9.90 0.24
C LEU A 111 -23.87 10.70 0.53
N GLU A 112 -23.92 11.48 1.62
CA GLU A 112 -25.04 12.37 1.89
C GLU A 112 -25.24 13.39 0.75
N LYS A 113 -24.15 13.94 0.21
CA LYS A 113 -24.18 14.83 -0.96
C LYS A 113 -24.68 14.14 -2.22
N SER A 114 -24.19 12.93 -2.50
CA SER A 114 -24.70 12.09 -3.59
C SER A 114 -26.21 11.88 -3.50
N PHE A 115 -26.74 11.50 -2.35
CA PHE A 115 -28.18 11.25 -2.21
C PHE A 115 -29.05 12.48 -2.50
N ARG A 116 -28.61 13.67 -2.07
CA ARG A 116 -29.31 14.93 -2.39
C ARG A 116 -29.28 15.21 -3.89
N ARG A 117 -28.12 15.02 -4.51
CA ARG A 117 -27.92 15.35 -5.93
C ARG A 117 -28.63 14.41 -6.89
N PHE A 118 -28.68 13.11 -6.58
CA PHE A 118 -29.41 12.11 -7.37
C PHE A 118 -30.93 12.13 -7.10
N ASP A 119 -31.41 13.01 -6.21
CA ASP A 119 -32.82 13.24 -5.87
C ASP A 119 -33.63 11.96 -5.63
N LEU A 120 -33.13 11.09 -4.75
CA LEU A 120 -33.83 9.83 -4.45
C LEU A 120 -35.16 10.01 -3.72
N LYS A 121 -35.52 11.23 -3.31
CA LYS A 121 -36.85 11.55 -2.77
C LYS A 121 -37.94 11.27 -3.79
N THR A 122 -37.67 11.51 -5.07
CA THR A 122 -38.59 11.22 -6.18
C THR A 122 -38.97 9.75 -6.30
N ILE A 123 -38.12 8.84 -5.81
CA ILE A 123 -38.36 7.39 -5.77
C ILE A 123 -38.75 6.89 -4.37
N GLY A 124 -39.15 7.80 -3.46
CA GLY A 124 -39.69 7.46 -2.15
C GLY A 124 -38.66 7.24 -1.03
N TRP A 125 -37.40 7.61 -1.22
CA TRP A 125 -36.39 7.49 -0.15
C TRP A 125 -36.44 8.71 0.78
N SER A 126 -36.63 8.47 2.09
CA SER A 126 -36.63 9.52 3.11
C SER A 126 -35.21 9.97 3.48
N ASP A 127 -35.07 11.19 4.02
CA ASP A 127 -33.79 11.73 4.50
C ASP A 127 -33.14 10.87 5.60
N LYS A 128 -33.97 10.23 6.43
CA LYS A 128 -33.49 9.29 7.45
C LYS A 128 -32.90 8.03 6.79
N ARG A 129 -33.56 7.50 5.76
CA ARG A 129 -33.11 6.32 5.03
C ARG A 129 -31.78 6.57 4.32
N THR A 130 -31.66 7.68 3.59
CA THR A 130 -30.44 8.04 2.86
C THR A 130 -29.27 8.26 3.84
N ARG A 131 -29.50 8.96 4.95
CA ARG A 131 -28.48 9.12 6.00
C ARG A 131 -28.05 7.80 6.63
N SER A 132 -29.00 6.91 6.92
CA SER A 132 -28.66 5.57 7.44
C SER A 132 -27.80 4.78 6.46
N VAL A 133 -28.10 4.81 5.15
CA VAL A 133 -27.26 4.15 4.15
C VAL A 133 -25.86 4.76 4.11
N ALA A 134 -25.74 6.09 4.08
CA ALA A 134 -24.45 6.77 4.12
C ALA A 134 -23.64 6.38 5.37
N PHE A 135 -24.28 6.37 6.53
CA PHE A 135 -23.68 5.99 7.81
C PHE A 135 -23.19 4.54 7.79
N PHE A 136 -24.03 3.58 7.41
CA PHE A 136 -23.64 2.17 7.39
C PHE A 136 -22.59 1.86 6.31
N THR A 137 -22.61 2.54 5.16
CA THR A 137 -21.51 2.42 4.19
C THR A 137 -20.18 2.89 4.79
N ALA A 138 -20.17 4.02 5.49
CA ALA A 138 -18.96 4.53 6.15
C ALA A 138 -18.50 3.61 7.29
N VAL A 139 -19.42 3.06 8.10
CA VAL A 139 -19.09 2.11 9.17
C VAL A 139 -18.58 0.78 8.63
N ILE A 140 -19.19 0.24 7.56
CA ILE A 140 -18.67 -0.96 6.89
C ILE A 140 -17.28 -0.66 6.34
N PHE A 141 -17.11 0.45 5.62
CA PHE A 141 -15.80 0.87 5.11
C PHE A 141 -14.74 0.93 6.21
N LEU A 142 -15.07 1.48 7.37
CA LEU A 142 -14.18 1.59 8.53
C LEU A 142 -13.84 0.23 9.16
N CYS A 143 -14.87 -0.59 9.42
CA CYS A 143 -14.74 -1.82 10.18
C CYS A 143 -14.33 -3.03 9.34
N HIS A 144 -14.29 -2.92 8.00
CA HIS A 144 -14.06 -4.07 7.14
C HIS A 144 -12.59 -4.58 7.21
N PRO A 145 -12.35 -5.88 7.41
CA PRO A 145 -11.00 -6.43 7.62
C PRO A 145 -10.03 -6.18 6.46
N VAL A 146 -10.54 -6.02 5.23
CA VAL A 146 -9.72 -5.67 4.05
C VAL A 146 -8.93 -4.36 4.22
N GLN A 147 -9.39 -3.45 5.08
CA GLN A 147 -8.71 -2.18 5.30
C GLN A 147 -7.46 -2.32 6.17
N THR A 148 -7.30 -3.43 6.90
CA THR A 148 -6.18 -3.62 7.84
C THR A 148 -4.82 -3.43 7.18
N GLU A 149 -4.63 -3.94 5.95
CA GLU A 149 -3.38 -3.73 5.21
C GLU A 149 -3.17 -2.25 4.85
N SER A 150 -4.22 -1.45 4.68
CA SER A 150 -4.07 -0.01 4.40
C SER A 150 -3.78 0.82 5.66
N VAL A 151 -4.28 0.37 6.81
CA VAL A 151 -4.19 1.11 8.08
C VAL A 151 -2.92 0.72 8.85
N ILE A 152 -2.66 -0.58 9.01
CA ILE A 152 -1.64 -1.12 9.91
C ILE A 152 -0.28 -1.23 9.21
N TYR A 153 -0.26 -1.57 7.92
CA TYR A 153 0.99 -1.56 7.19
C TYR A 153 1.43 -0.12 6.98
N ILE A 154 2.46 0.33 7.72
CA ILE A 154 2.87 1.74 7.77
C ILE A 154 3.17 2.30 6.36
N MET A 155 3.77 1.53 5.45
CA MET A 155 4.04 2.00 4.09
C MET A 155 2.77 2.15 3.24
N SER A 156 1.69 1.44 3.61
CA SER A 156 0.36 1.64 3.03
C SER A 156 -0.33 2.92 3.49
N ARG A 157 0.35 3.75 4.30
CA ARG A 157 0.03 5.17 4.49
C ARG A 157 -0.29 5.89 3.17
N SER A 158 0.33 5.45 2.08
CA SER A 158 0.03 5.93 0.74
C SER A 158 -1.45 5.84 0.36
N GLU A 159 -2.16 4.78 0.75
CA GLU A 159 -3.59 4.59 0.44
C GLU A 159 -4.47 5.56 1.22
N VAL A 160 -4.26 5.68 2.54
CA VAL A 160 -5.10 6.52 3.38
C VAL A 160 -4.93 8.00 3.07
N ILE A 161 -3.70 8.48 2.84
CA ILE A 161 -3.47 9.89 2.48
C ILE A 161 -4.01 10.20 1.08
N ALA A 162 -3.71 9.35 0.08
CA ALA A 162 -4.20 9.58 -1.28
C ALA A 162 -5.74 9.60 -1.33
N SER A 163 -6.39 8.73 -0.56
CA SER A 163 -7.86 8.68 -0.44
C SER A 163 -8.43 9.94 0.21
N THR A 164 -7.71 10.56 1.15
CA THR A 164 -8.12 11.84 1.73
C THR A 164 -8.15 12.95 0.69
N PHE A 165 -7.07 13.10 -0.09
CA PHE A 165 -7.04 14.08 -1.18
C PHE A 165 -8.12 13.77 -2.22
N TYR A 166 -8.33 12.50 -2.54
CA TYR A 166 -9.37 12.06 -3.46
C TYR A 166 -10.78 12.47 -3.01
N LEU A 167 -11.16 12.06 -1.80
CA LEU A 167 -12.49 12.31 -1.25
C LEU A 167 -12.71 13.80 -0.97
N ALA A 168 -11.69 14.53 -0.52
CA ALA A 168 -11.77 15.98 -0.32
C ALA A 168 -11.96 16.73 -1.65
N GLY A 169 -11.17 16.40 -2.67
CA GLY A 169 -11.32 16.98 -4.01
C GLY A 169 -12.70 16.66 -4.62
N PHE A 170 -13.18 15.42 -4.43
CA PHE A 170 -14.51 15.03 -4.89
C PHE A 170 -15.64 15.74 -4.12
N LEU A 171 -15.51 15.91 -2.81
CA LEU A 171 -16.48 16.64 -2.00
C LEU A 171 -16.53 18.13 -2.36
N LEU A 172 -15.38 18.75 -2.66
CA LEU A 172 -15.33 20.13 -3.19
C LEU A 172 -16.05 20.24 -4.54
N PHE A 173 -15.89 19.26 -5.42
CA PHE A 173 -16.62 19.20 -6.67
C PHE A 173 -18.14 19.07 -6.46
N GLN A 174 -18.59 18.21 -5.54
CA GLN A 174 -20.01 18.10 -5.19
C GLN A 174 -20.55 19.43 -4.65
N ASN A 175 -19.78 20.12 -3.79
CA ASN A 175 -20.16 21.43 -3.27
C ASN A 175 -20.26 22.49 -4.37
N LEU A 176 -19.40 22.45 -5.39
CA LEU A 176 -19.52 23.32 -6.56
C LEU A 176 -20.82 23.06 -7.32
N LEU A 177 -21.21 21.80 -7.50
CA LEU A 177 -22.43 21.43 -8.23
C LEU A 177 -23.74 21.76 -7.49
N ASP A 178 -23.69 21.83 -6.15
CA ASP A 178 -24.84 22.17 -5.31
C ASP A 178 -25.11 23.69 -5.24
N ARG A 179 -24.18 24.53 -5.70
CA ARG A 179 -24.35 25.99 -5.64
C ARG A 179 -25.40 26.45 -6.66
N PRO A 180 -26.40 27.26 -6.26
CA PRO A 180 -27.44 27.75 -7.15
C PRO A 180 -26.92 28.75 -8.19
N SER A 181 -25.94 29.58 -7.81
CA SER A 181 -25.25 30.51 -8.68
C SER A 181 -23.76 30.53 -8.36
N THR A 182 -22.92 30.45 -9.41
CA THR A 182 -21.47 30.47 -9.30
C THR A 182 -20.89 31.31 -10.43
N SER A 183 -20.06 32.30 -10.09
CA SER A 183 -19.40 33.14 -11.10
C SER A 183 -18.28 32.38 -11.82
N ARG A 184 -17.89 32.82 -13.02
CA ARG A 184 -16.76 32.21 -13.77
C ARG A 184 -15.46 32.19 -12.95
N LEU A 185 -15.19 33.25 -12.18
CA LEU A 185 -14.04 33.33 -11.28
C LEU A 185 -14.10 32.24 -10.20
N GLN A 186 -15.26 32.06 -9.55
CA GLN A 186 -15.45 31.01 -8.55
C GLN A 186 -15.28 29.61 -9.14
N TYR A 187 -15.80 29.34 -10.35
CA TYR A 187 -15.51 28.10 -11.05
C TYR A 187 -14.00 27.90 -11.22
N GLY A 188 -13.29 28.92 -11.68
CA GLY A 188 -11.82 28.90 -11.80
C GLY A 188 -11.14 28.54 -10.48
N PHE A 189 -11.53 29.18 -9.37
CA PHE A 189 -10.98 28.88 -8.04
C PHE A 189 -11.24 27.43 -7.60
N TYR A 190 -12.46 26.92 -7.76
CA TYR A 190 -12.78 25.53 -7.39
C TYR A 190 -11.99 24.53 -8.23
N PHE A 191 -11.92 24.73 -9.54
CA PHE A 191 -11.15 23.86 -10.43
C PHE A 191 -9.65 23.89 -10.10
N LEU A 192 -9.10 25.08 -9.82
CA LEU A 192 -7.71 25.23 -9.42
C LEU A 192 -7.42 24.54 -8.08
N ALA A 193 -8.31 24.70 -7.10
CA ALA A 193 -8.20 24.04 -5.79
C ALA A 193 -8.25 22.51 -5.93
N ILE A 194 -9.21 21.98 -6.70
CA ILE A 194 -9.33 20.54 -6.97
C ILE A 194 -8.09 20.03 -7.71
N PHE A 195 -7.59 20.78 -8.70
CA PHE A 195 -6.38 20.44 -9.43
C PHE A 195 -5.16 20.34 -8.50
N PHE A 196 -4.94 21.33 -7.63
CA PHE A 196 -3.82 21.27 -6.68
C PHE A 196 -3.97 20.15 -5.64
N ILE A 197 -5.19 19.93 -5.12
CA ILE A 197 -5.47 18.79 -4.23
C ILE A 197 -5.15 17.46 -4.92
N ALA A 198 -5.57 17.31 -6.18
CA ALA A 198 -5.29 16.12 -6.98
C ALA A 198 -3.79 15.95 -7.26
N LEU A 199 -3.10 17.05 -7.60
CA LEU A 199 -1.67 17.06 -7.88
C LEU A 199 -0.84 16.66 -6.64
N ILE A 200 -1.16 17.23 -5.48
CA ILE A 200 -0.53 16.91 -4.20
C ILE A 200 -0.81 15.45 -3.82
N GLY A 201 -2.07 15.00 -3.95
CA GLY A 201 -2.44 13.60 -3.70
C GLY A 201 -1.77 12.61 -4.65
N PHE A 202 -1.54 12.99 -5.90
CA PHE A 202 -0.82 12.18 -6.88
C PHE A 202 0.63 11.90 -6.45
N SER A 203 1.28 12.87 -5.78
CA SER A 203 2.62 12.70 -5.18
C SER A 203 2.66 11.73 -4.00
N VAL A 204 1.51 11.19 -3.59
CA VAL A 204 1.43 10.09 -2.61
C VAL A 204 1.17 8.78 -3.33
N LYS A 205 0.14 8.76 -4.19
CA LYS A 205 -0.27 7.58 -4.95
C LYS A 205 -1.00 7.95 -6.23
N GLN A 206 -0.72 7.21 -7.30
CA GLN A 206 -1.24 7.46 -8.65
C GLN A 206 -2.76 7.26 -8.79
N ILE A 207 -3.43 6.62 -7.83
CA ILE A 207 -4.88 6.40 -7.83
C ILE A 207 -5.67 7.71 -8.00
N VAL A 208 -5.12 8.82 -7.52
CA VAL A 208 -5.70 10.17 -7.61
C VAL A 208 -5.86 10.66 -9.05
N ALA A 209 -5.10 10.12 -10.01
CA ALA A 209 -5.28 10.43 -11.43
C ALA A 209 -6.66 10.03 -11.98
N THR A 210 -7.41 9.17 -11.27
CA THR A 210 -8.77 8.77 -11.67
C THR A 210 -9.85 9.75 -11.22
N LEU A 211 -9.53 10.74 -10.37
CA LEU A 211 -10.49 11.70 -9.83
C LEU A 211 -11.27 12.47 -10.93
N PRO A 212 -10.63 12.99 -12.01
CA PRO A 212 -11.36 13.64 -13.09
C PRO A 212 -12.39 12.71 -13.77
N ALA A 213 -12.05 11.43 -13.95
CA ALA A 213 -12.98 10.46 -14.53
C ALA A 213 -14.19 10.23 -13.62
N ILE A 214 -13.99 10.14 -12.30
CA ILE A 214 -15.08 10.07 -11.32
C ILE A 214 -15.92 11.34 -11.31
N MET A 215 -15.33 12.53 -11.37
CA MET A 215 -16.06 13.81 -11.44
C MET A 215 -16.94 13.89 -12.69
N ILE A 216 -16.40 13.53 -13.85
CA ILE A 216 -17.13 13.49 -15.13
C ILE A 216 -18.30 12.49 -15.04
N LEU A 217 -18.02 11.28 -14.56
CA LEU A 217 -19.04 10.24 -14.40
C LEU A 217 -20.15 10.69 -13.44
N TYR A 218 -19.79 11.30 -12.31
CA TYR A 218 -20.74 11.82 -11.33
C TYR A 218 -21.62 12.92 -11.93
N TYR A 219 -21.02 13.86 -12.67
CA TYR A 219 -21.75 14.94 -13.32
C TYR A 219 -22.80 14.41 -14.29
N PHE A 220 -22.42 13.52 -15.20
CA PHE A 220 -23.36 12.96 -16.19
C PHE A 220 -24.39 12.03 -15.57
N SER A 221 -24.00 11.24 -14.56
CA SER A 221 -24.93 10.34 -13.87
C SER A 221 -25.96 11.11 -13.05
N SER A 222 -25.60 12.27 -12.51
CA SER A 222 -26.50 13.06 -11.66
C SER A 222 -27.28 14.16 -12.38
N CYS A 223 -26.90 14.56 -13.60
CA CYS A 223 -27.60 15.62 -14.33
C CYS A 223 -29.01 15.22 -14.77
N PRO A 224 -30.01 16.14 -14.76
CA PRO A 224 -31.34 15.88 -15.32
C PRO A 224 -31.28 15.39 -16.77
N ALA A 225 -32.26 14.56 -17.17
CA ALA A 225 -32.29 13.93 -18.50
C ALA A 225 -32.30 14.94 -19.67
N HIS A 226 -32.78 16.16 -19.42
CA HIS A 226 -32.89 17.25 -20.39
C HIS A 226 -31.73 18.26 -20.30
N SER A 227 -30.68 17.99 -19.52
CA SER A 227 -29.51 18.87 -19.43
C SER A 227 -28.84 19.03 -20.81
N PRO A 228 -28.52 20.27 -21.24
CA PRO A 228 -27.82 20.53 -22.51
C PRO A 228 -26.52 19.72 -22.65
N ALA A 229 -25.78 19.53 -21.57
CA ALA A 229 -24.55 18.75 -21.57
C ALA A 229 -24.81 17.26 -21.88
N LEU A 230 -25.88 16.68 -21.31
CA LEU A 230 -26.25 15.28 -21.56
C LEU A 230 -26.79 15.10 -22.98
N LEU A 231 -27.54 16.08 -23.50
CA LEU A 231 -28.02 16.09 -24.89
C LEU A 231 -26.85 16.20 -25.89
N ALA A 232 -25.87 17.07 -25.60
CA ALA A 232 -24.65 17.17 -26.38
C ALA A 232 -23.85 15.86 -26.36
N LEU A 233 -23.69 15.23 -25.20
CA LEU A 233 -23.03 13.92 -25.09
C LEU A 233 -23.77 12.85 -25.90
N LYS A 234 -25.11 12.81 -25.87
CA LYS A 234 -25.90 11.88 -26.69
C LYS A 234 -25.73 12.11 -28.19
N ARG A 235 -25.64 13.37 -28.62
CA ARG A 235 -25.40 13.77 -30.02
C ARG A 235 -24.01 13.34 -30.50
N TRP A 236 -22.99 13.57 -29.67
CA TRP A 236 -21.59 13.32 -30.00
C TRP A 236 -21.05 11.98 -29.47
N LYS A 237 -21.93 11.07 -29.02
CA LYS A 237 -21.53 9.82 -28.35
C LYS A 237 -20.54 8.96 -29.14
N TRP A 238 -20.68 8.94 -30.47
CA TRP A 238 -19.78 8.19 -31.36
C TRP A 238 -18.43 8.89 -31.53
N ALA A 239 -18.41 10.22 -31.59
CA ALA A 239 -17.16 10.98 -31.64
C ALA A 239 -16.39 10.88 -30.32
N VAL A 240 -17.08 11.04 -29.18
CA VAL A 240 -16.50 10.85 -27.84
C VAL A 240 -16.02 9.41 -27.68
N GLY A 241 -16.82 8.42 -28.10
CA GLY A 241 -16.44 7.01 -28.09
C GLY A 241 -15.23 6.72 -28.99
N GLY A 242 -15.16 7.34 -30.16
CA GLY A 242 -14.01 7.22 -31.08
C GLY A 242 -12.73 7.82 -30.51
N VAL A 243 -12.79 9.01 -29.90
CA VAL A 243 -11.64 9.62 -29.20
C VAL A 243 -11.20 8.75 -28.03
N PHE A 244 -12.15 8.27 -27.21
CA PHE A 244 -11.84 7.36 -26.11
C PHE A 244 -11.16 6.09 -26.59
N PHE A 245 -11.72 5.45 -27.63
CA PHE A 245 -11.12 4.26 -28.24
C PHE A 245 -9.72 4.55 -28.79
N GLY A 246 -9.53 5.67 -29.49
CA GLY A 246 -8.22 6.10 -29.98
C GLY A 246 -7.20 6.29 -28.85
N VAL A 247 -7.56 6.95 -27.74
CA VAL A 247 -6.69 7.12 -26.58
C VAL A 247 -6.37 5.78 -25.92
N VAL A 248 -7.36 4.91 -25.73
CA VAL A 248 -7.14 3.57 -25.16
C VAL A 248 -6.26 2.71 -26.07
N SER A 249 -6.47 2.74 -27.39
CA SER A 249 -5.63 2.05 -28.36
C SER A 249 -4.19 2.57 -28.36
N LEU A 250 -3.99 3.89 -28.25
CA LEU A 250 -2.65 4.49 -28.11
C LEU A 250 -1.99 4.10 -26.79
N LEU A 251 -2.74 4.06 -25.69
CA LEU A 251 -2.22 3.60 -24.39
C LEU A 251 -1.83 2.13 -24.44
N ILE A 252 -2.65 1.27 -25.05
CA ILE A 252 -2.33 -0.15 -25.24
C ILE A 252 -1.10 -0.28 -26.15
N TYR A 253 -1.05 0.44 -27.26
CA TYR A 253 0.11 0.44 -28.16
C TYR A 253 1.38 0.82 -27.40
N LYS A 254 1.37 1.94 -26.65
CA LYS A 254 2.53 2.37 -25.87
C LYS A 254 2.88 1.36 -24.76
N LEU A 255 1.89 0.77 -24.11
CA LEU A 255 2.10 -0.27 -23.09
C LEU A 255 2.72 -1.55 -23.68
N LEU A 256 2.44 -1.87 -24.94
CA LEU A 256 3.00 -3.03 -25.65
C LEU A 256 4.36 -2.76 -26.28
N THR A 257 4.71 -1.49 -26.57
CA THR A 257 5.91 -1.12 -27.33
C THR A 257 7.01 -0.44 -26.51
N ASP A 258 6.66 0.25 -25.42
CA ASP A 258 7.61 1.00 -24.60
C ASP A 258 7.85 0.27 -23.28
N GLU A 259 9.00 -0.42 -23.17
CA GLU A 259 9.41 -1.15 -21.98
C GLU A 259 9.65 -0.28 -20.74
N ALA A 260 9.67 1.05 -20.81
CA ALA A 260 9.71 1.92 -19.64
C ALA A 260 8.34 2.50 -19.26
N PHE A 261 7.34 2.40 -20.13
CA PHE A 261 6.03 3.01 -19.91
C PHE A 261 5.23 2.34 -18.78
N LEU A 262 4.92 3.11 -17.73
CA LEU A 262 4.10 2.70 -16.59
C LEU A 262 4.62 1.46 -15.84
N ILE A 263 5.94 1.29 -15.75
CA ILE A 263 6.55 0.36 -14.79
C ILE A 263 6.82 1.11 -13.47
N GLY A 264 6.47 0.48 -12.35
CA GLY A 264 7.06 0.84 -11.06
C GLY A 264 8.56 0.48 -10.99
N PRO A 265 9.30 0.92 -9.97
CA PRO A 265 10.67 0.44 -9.78
C PRO A 265 10.67 -1.09 -9.57
N SER A 266 11.31 -1.86 -10.46
CA SER A 266 11.40 -3.32 -10.36
C SER A 266 12.58 -3.91 -11.14
N ARG A 267 13.09 -5.05 -10.67
CA ARG A 267 14.05 -5.89 -11.41
C ARG A 267 13.28 -6.70 -12.48
N PRO A 268 13.75 -6.78 -13.74
CA PRO A 268 13.06 -7.49 -14.83
C PRO A 268 12.72 -8.97 -14.51
N GLU A 269 13.53 -9.60 -13.67
CA GLU A 269 13.46 -11.03 -13.31
C GLU A 269 12.29 -11.37 -12.36
N GLU A 270 11.76 -10.37 -11.64
CA GLU A 270 10.71 -10.58 -10.64
C GLU A 270 9.29 -10.28 -11.17
N MET A 271 9.18 -9.68 -12.35
CA MET A 271 7.89 -9.37 -12.94
C MET A 271 7.27 -10.60 -13.61
N VAL A 272 6.00 -10.88 -13.31
CA VAL A 272 5.17 -11.89 -13.99
C VAL A 272 5.10 -11.67 -15.51
N GLY A 273 5.54 -10.50 -16.00
CA GLY A 273 5.48 -10.06 -17.38
C GLY A 273 4.18 -9.32 -17.65
N ARG A 274 4.25 -8.22 -18.39
CA ARG A 274 3.14 -7.27 -18.60
C ARG A 274 1.87 -7.93 -19.14
N VAL A 275 2.02 -8.73 -20.19
CA VAL A 275 0.89 -9.42 -20.83
C VAL A 275 0.20 -10.35 -19.84
N LYS A 276 0.96 -11.18 -19.13
CA LYS A 276 0.42 -12.11 -18.12
C LYS A 276 -0.20 -11.35 -16.94
N TYR A 277 0.41 -10.24 -16.51
CA TYR A 277 -0.16 -9.37 -15.49
C TYR A 277 -1.54 -8.86 -15.91
N MET A 278 -1.65 -8.27 -17.11
CA MET A 278 -2.90 -7.73 -17.65
C MET A 278 -3.96 -8.80 -17.83
N LEU A 279 -3.60 -9.96 -18.37
CA LEU A 279 -4.51 -11.10 -18.51
C LEU A 279 -5.01 -11.61 -17.16
N SER A 280 -4.23 -11.47 -16.10
CA SER A 280 -4.62 -11.91 -14.75
C SER A 280 -5.52 -10.89 -14.04
N GLN A 281 -5.49 -9.61 -14.44
CA GLN A 281 -6.18 -8.56 -13.69
C GLN A 281 -7.71 -8.70 -13.62
N PRO A 282 -8.45 -9.11 -14.68
CA PRO A 282 -9.89 -9.37 -14.55
C PRO A 282 -10.20 -10.43 -13.49
N SER A 283 -9.42 -11.51 -13.42
CA SER A 283 -9.53 -12.54 -12.38
C SER A 283 -9.26 -11.97 -11.00
N VAL A 284 -8.21 -11.17 -10.85
CA VAL A 284 -7.89 -10.49 -9.60
C VAL A 284 -9.06 -9.59 -9.16
N MET A 285 -9.63 -8.79 -10.05
CA MET A 285 -10.74 -7.89 -9.71
C MET A 285 -12.01 -8.64 -9.25
N ILE A 286 -12.37 -9.73 -9.92
CA ILE A 286 -13.64 -10.41 -9.70
C ILE A 286 -13.51 -11.56 -8.71
N PHE A 287 -12.55 -12.45 -8.91
CA PHE A 287 -12.43 -13.66 -8.09
C PHE A 287 -11.63 -13.44 -6.80
N TYR A 288 -10.69 -12.48 -6.78
CA TYR A 288 -9.95 -12.16 -5.56
C TYR A 288 -10.59 -10.99 -4.81
N TYR A 289 -10.54 -9.77 -5.36
CA TYR A 289 -10.95 -8.57 -4.65
C TYR A 289 -12.44 -8.52 -4.31
N LEU A 290 -13.33 -8.70 -5.30
CA LEU A 290 -14.77 -8.68 -5.02
C LEU A 290 -15.16 -9.80 -4.03
N ASN A 291 -14.51 -10.96 -4.11
CA ASN A 291 -14.66 -12.01 -3.11
C ASN A 291 -14.25 -11.54 -1.70
N LYS A 292 -13.07 -10.90 -1.54
CA LYS A 292 -12.63 -10.36 -0.24
C LYS A 292 -13.55 -9.27 0.31
N LEU A 293 -14.18 -8.47 -0.55
CA LEU A 293 -15.12 -7.42 -0.15
C LEU A 293 -16.48 -7.97 0.31
N LEU A 294 -16.90 -9.13 -0.21
CA LEU A 294 -18.17 -9.77 0.16
C LEU A 294 -18.00 -10.77 1.31
N LEU A 295 -16.88 -11.50 1.30
CA LEU A 295 -16.51 -12.54 2.26
C LEU A 295 -15.03 -12.33 2.63
N PRO A 296 -14.73 -11.52 3.66
CA PRO A 296 -13.35 -11.17 4.06
C PRO A 296 -12.61 -12.30 4.79
N LEU A 297 -12.68 -13.52 4.24
CA LEU A 297 -11.99 -14.70 4.73
C LEU A 297 -10.63 -14.85 4.04
N ASN A 298 -9.67 -15.47 4.72
CA ASN A 298 -8.34 -15.74 4.19
C ASN A 298 -7.65 -14.51 3.58
N LEU A 299 -7.74 -13.36 4.27
CA LEU A 299 -6.97 -12.16 3.93
C LEU A 299 -5.47 -12.46 4.05
N ASN A 300 -4.69 -12.02 3.08
CA ASN A 300 -3.31 -12.42 2.90
C ASN A 300 -2.48 -11.27 2.33
N ILE A 301 -1.32 -10.98 2.94
CA ILE A 301 -0.43 -9.91 2.49
C ILE A 301 0.27 -10.26 1.18
N ASP A 302 0.45 -11.56 0.90
CA ASP A 302 1.15 -12.04 -0.28
C ASP A 302 0.41 -13.22 -0.91
N PRO A 303 -0.78 -12.97 -1.51
CA PRO A 303 -1.62 -14.03 -2.03
C PRO A 303 -0.96 -14.79 -3.18
N ASP A 304 -1.30 -16.07 -3.25
CA ASP A 304 -0.90 -16.98 -4.33
C ASP A 304 -2.01 -17.01 -5.37
N ILE A 305 -1.93 -16.09 -6.34
CA ILE A 305 -2.89 -15.95 -7.42
C ILE A 305 -2.32 -16.64 -8.65
N GLU A 306 -3.14 -17.50 -9.24
CA GLU A 306 -2.79 -18.17 -10.49
C GLU A 306 -2.59 -17.14 -11.61
N VAL A 307 -1.42 -17.20 -12.25
CA VAL A 307 -1.08 -16.35 -13.38
C VAL A 307 -1.86 -16.82 -14.61
N VAL A 308 -2.67 -15.93 -15.19
CA VAL A 308 -3.32 -16.19 -16.46
C VAL A 308 -2.31 -15.99 -17.60
N THR A 309 -2.08 -17.04 -18.39
CA THR A 309 -1.06 -17.03 -19.45
C THR A 309 -1.61 -16.84 -20.86
N HIS A 310 -2.92 -17.02 -21.08
CA HIS A 310 -3.56 -16.91 -22.40
C HIS A 310 -5.02 -16.42 -22.29
N PHE A 311 -5.49 -15.74 -23.34
CA PHE A 311 -6.81 -15.06 -23.36
C PHE A 311 -8.01 -16.02 -23.45
N VAL A 312 -7.81 -17.30 -23.79
CA VAL A 312 -8.87 -18.32 -23.84
C VAL A 312 -9.07 -19.01 -22.47
N SER A 313 -8.26 -18.66 -21.46
CA SER A 313 -8.39 -19.24 -20.13
C SER A 313 -9.75 -18.87 -19.50
N TRP A 314 -10.40 -19.83 -18.84
CA TRP A 314 -11.60 -19.58 -18.06
C TRP A 314 -11.40 -18.54 -16.96
N ASN A 315 -10.19 -18.46 -16.41
CA ASN A 315 -9.83 -17.44 -15.44
C ASN A 315 -9.86 -16.03 -16.04
N PHE A 316 -9.73 -15.86 -17.36
CA PHE A 316 -9.91 -14.58 -18.05
C PHE A 316 -11.35 -14.37 -18.55
N LEU A 317 -11.90 -15.38 -19.24
CA LEU A 317 -13.19 -15.26 -19.92
C LEU A 317 -14.35 -15.04 -18.95
N LEU A 318 -14.41 -15.78 -17.83
CA LEU A 318 -15.53 -15.67 -16.89
C LEU A 318 -15.60 -14.29 -16.21
N PRO A 319 -14.49 -13.71 -15.68
CA PRO A 319 -14.51 -12.33 -15.19
C PRO A 319 -14.87 -11.31 -16.26
N ILE A 320 -14.40 -11.46 -17.50
CA ILE A 320 -14.72 -10.54 -18.59
C ILE A 320 -16.20 -10.62 -18.95
N ILE A 321 -16.78 -11.82 -19.03
CA ILE A 321 -18.22 -12.03 -19.24
C ILE A 321 -19.00 -11.39 -18.09
N PHE A 322 -18.57 -11.60 -16.85
CA PHE A 322 -19.23 -11.03 -15.67
C PHE A 322 -19.16 -9.49 -15.66
N ILE A 323 -18.01 -8.90 -15.96
CA ILE A 323 -17.84 -7.45 -16.09
C ILE A 323 -18.73 -6.94 -17.23
N SER A 324 -18.71 -7.59 -18.40
CA SER A 324 -19.54 -7.22 -19.55
C SER A 324 -21.04 -7.30 -19.22
N PHE A 325 -21.45 -8.33 -18.50
CA PHE A 325 -22.81 -8.47 -17.99
C PHE A 325 -23.18 -7.33 -17.05
N LEU A 326 -22.32 -7.00 -16.07
CA LEU A 326 -22.53 -5.88 -15.17
C LEU A 326 -22.64 -4.55 -15.91
N LEU A 327 -21.79 -4.32 -16.92
CA LEU A 327 -21.84 -3.13 -17.77
C LEU A 327 -23.18 -3.05 -18.50
N VAL A 328 -23.56 -4.11 -19.25
CA VAL A 328 -24.82 -4.16 -20.02
C VAL A 328 -26.03 -4.03 -19.10
N PHE A 329 -26.04 -4.73 -17.97
CA PHE A 329 -27.11 -4.66 -16.98
C PHE A 329 -27.25 -3.25 -16.41
N SER A 330 -26.13 -2.60 -16.06
CA SER A 330 -26.12 -1.24 -15.52
C SER A 330 -26.59 -0.20 -16.56
N PHE A 331 -26.18 -0.35 -17.83
CA PHE A 331 -26.66 0.50 -18.93
C PHE A 331 -28.15 0.29 -19.25
N LYS A 332 -28.65 -0.95 -19.26
CA LYS A 332 -30.08 -1.23 -19.46
C LYS A 332 -30.94 -0.71 -18.31
N ASN A 333 -30.40 -0.72 -17.08
CA ASN A 333 -31.07 -0.24 -15.88
C ASN A 333 -30.61 1.16 -15.45
N PHE A 334 -30.17 1.99 -16.39
CA PHE A 334 -29.68 3.36 -16.15
C PHE A 334 -30.75 4.30 -15.53
N LYS A 335 -31.96 3.83 -15.27
CA LYS A 335 -32.93 4.53 -14.40
C LYS A 335 -32.37 4.73 -12.99
N ASN A 336 -31.57 3.79 -12.47
CA ASN A 336 -30.94 3.87 -11.14
C ASN A 336 -29.50 4.39 -11.24
N ARG A 337 -29.34 5.65 -11.65
CA ARG A 337 -28.04 6.25 -12.00
C ARG A 337 -27.02 6.28 -10.86
N ILE A 338 -27.48 6.31 -9.61
CA ILE A 338 -26.60 6.26 -8.43
C ILE A 338 -25.93 4.88 -8.29
N ILE A 339 -26.67 3.80 -8.57
CA ILE A 339 -26.12 2.43 -8.56
C ILE A 339 -25.10 2.29 -9.68
N PHE A 340 -25.40 2.82 -10.87
CA PHE A 340 -24.47 2.87 -11.99
C PHE A 340 -23.16 3.58 -11.60
N PHE A 341 -23.26 4.77 -10.99
CA PHE A 341 -22.09 5.54 -10.58
C PHE A 341 -21.18 4.76 -9.60
N TYR A 342 -21.75 4.21 -8.52
CA TYR A 342 -20.96 3.49 -7.51
C TYR A 342 -20.51 2.10 -7.94
N LEU A 343 -21.15 1.48 -8.92
CA LEU A 343 -20.63 0.28 -9.58
C LEU A 343 -19.35 0.58 -10.37
N PHE A 344 -19.37 1.67 -11.16
CA PHE A 344 -18.19 2.09 -11.93
C PHE A 344 -17.09 2.72 -11.07
N TRP A 345 -17.43 3.28 -9.90
CA TRP A 345 -16.45 3.74 -8.92
C TRP A 345 -15.39 2.67 -8.64
N TYR A 346 -15.84 1.42 -8.39
CA TYR A 346 -14.94 0.29 -8.13
C TYR A 346 -13.92 0.09 -9.24
N PHE A 347 -14.37 -0.02 -10.50
CA PHE A 347 -13.49 -0.28 -11.64
C PHE A 347 -12.58 0.91 -11.97
N ILE A 348 -13.11 2.14 -11.94
CA ILE A 348 -12.35 3.34 -12.28
C ILE A 348 -11.22 3.57 -11.27
N VAL A 349 -11.55 3.54 -9.98
CA VAL A 349 -10.57 3.77 -8.90
C VAL A 349 -9.50 2.69 -8.89
N LEU A 350 -9.85 1.44 -9.19
CA LEU A 350 -8.90 0.33 -9.20
C LEU A 350 -8.03 0.27 -10.49
N SER A 351 -8.44 0.93 -11.57
CA SER A 351 -7.81 0.83 -12.89
C SER A 351 -6.29 1.12 -12.94
N PRO A 352 -5.71 2.07 -12.16
CA PRO A 352 -4.27 2.28 -12.21
C PRO A 352 -3.50 1.07 -11.68
N SER A 353 -3.88 0.55 -10.51
CA SER A 353 -3.14 -0.51 -9.82
C SER A 353 -3.52 -1.92 -10.25
N SER A 354 -4.62 -2.10 -10.98
CA SER A 354 -5.05 -3.42 -11.47
C SER A 354 -5.56 -3.40 -12.91
N SER A 355 -5.01 -2.56 -13.78
CA SER A 355 -5.21 -2.69 -15.23
C SER A 355 -4.05 -2.11 -16.01
N ILE A 356 -3.71 -0.84 -15.75
CA ILE A 356 -2.86 -0.06 -16.64
C ILE A 356 -1.38 -0.11 -16.21
N VAL A 357 -1.09 0.01 -14.92
CA VAL A 357 0.27 0.00 -14.38
C VAL A 357 0.67 -1.42 -14.00
N THR A 358 1.76 -1.92 -14.59
CA THR A 358 2.28 -3.25 -14.26
C THR A 358 3.06 -3.15 -12.96
N LEU A 359 2.69 -4.00 -11.99
CA LEU A 359 3.29 -4.05 -10.66
C LEU A 359 3.90 -5.43 -10.40
N HIS A 360 4.82 -5.51 -9.43
CA HIS A 360 5.46 -6.76 -9.02
C HIS A 360 4.41 -7.81 -8.59
N ASP A 361 3.52 -7.43 -7.66
CA ASP A 361 2.50 -8.33 -7.15
C ASP A 361 1.23 -8.30 -8.00
N LEU A 362 0.68 -9.47 -8.33
CA LEU A 362 -0.59 -9.57 -9.05
C LEU A 362 -1.75 -8.93 -8.27
N ALA A 363 -1.74 -9.07 -6.95
CA ALA A 363 -2.70 -8.43 -6.07
C ALA A 363 -2.07 -8.01 -4.75
N ALA A 364 -2.64 -6.97 -4.16
CA ALA A 364 -2.43 -6.59 -2.78
C ALA A 364 -3.74 -6.00 -2.25
N GLU A 365 -4.15 -6.37 -1.05
CA GLU A 365 -5.49 -6.07 -0.51
C GLU A 365 -5.66 -4.57 -0.25
N HIS A 366 -4.57 -3.88 0.10
CA HIS A 366 -4.58 -2.44 0.25
C HIS A 366 -4.99 -1.68 -1.04
N ARG A 367 -4.84 -2.26 -2.24
CA ARG A 367 -5.25 -1.63 -3.51
C ARG A 367 -6.76 -1.39 -3.61
N VAL A 368 -7.57 -2.17 -2.88
CA VAL A 368 -9.03 -2.00 -2.90
C VAL A 368 -9.53 -0.99 -1.88
N TYR A 369 -8.65 -0.33 -1.12
CA TYR A 369 -9.03 0.58 -0.03
C TYR A 369 -10.14 1.54 -0.45
N LEU A 370 -9.88 2.47 -1.37
CA LEU A 370 -10.88 3.44 -1.83
C LEU A 370 -11.91 2.84 -2.80
N ALA A 371 -11.50 1.87 -3.62
CA ALA A 371 -12.39 1.23 -4.60
C ALA A 371 -13.56 0.51 -3.92
N SER A 372 -13.33 -0.07 -2.74
CA SER A 372 -14.32 -0.80 -1.94
C SER A 372 -15.52 0.05 -1.53
N ALA A 373 -15.36 1.37 -1.42
CA ALA A 373 -16.44 2.28 -1.03
C ALA A 373 -17.67 2.16 -1.95
N GLY A 374 -17.46 1.94 -3.25
CA GLY A 374 -18.55 1.70 -4.21
C GLY A 374 -19.31 0.41 -3.94
N ILE A 375 -18.59 -0.68 -3.64
CA ILE A 375 -19.20 -1.98 -3.33
C ILE A 375 -19.93 -1.95 -2.00
N PHE A 376 -19.35 -1.34 -0.96
CA PHE A 376 -19.99 -1.18 0.34
C PHE A 376 -21.24 -0.29 0.27
N PHE A 377 -21.25 0.71 -0.61
CA PHE A 377 -22.44 1.50 -0.90
C PHE A 377 -23.56 0.64 -1.49
N LEU A 378 -23.25 -0.16 -2.51
CA LEU A 378 -24.22 -1.05 -3.16
C LEU A 378 -24.79 -2.07 -2.17
N PHE A 379 -23.94 -2.64 -1.32
CA PHE A 379 -24.35 -3.55 -0.26
C PHE A 379 -25.29 -2.88 0.74
N ALA A 380 -24.96 -1.69 1.24
CA ALA A 380 -25.81 -0.93 2.17
C ALA A 380 -27.16 -0.53 1.54
N CYS A 381 -27.18 -0.18 0.25
CA CYS A 381 -28.41 0.07 -0.49
C CYS A 381 -29.29 -1.19 -0.58
N GLY A 382 -28.68 -2.34 -0.87
CA GLY A 382 -29.39 -3.64 -0.95
C GLY A 382 -30.04 -4.02 0.37
N ILE A 383 -29.33 -3.87 1.49
CA ILE A 383 -29.88 -4.10 2.84
C ILE A 383 -31.00 -3.11 3.14
N SER A 384 -30.81 -1.81 2.82
CA SER A 384 -31.84 -0.81 3.05
C SER A 384 -33.13 -1.10 2.28
N GLU A 385 -33.01 -1.58 1.04
CA GLU A 385 -34.15 -2.01 0.23
C GLU A 385 -34.85 -3.23 0.81
N LEU A 386 -34.11 -4.21 1.32
CA LEU A 386 -34.67 -5.37 2.02
C LEU A 386 -35.46 -4.94 3.28
N ILE A 387 -34.89 -4.06 4.10
CA ILE A 387 -35.54 -3.51 5.30
C ILE A 387 -36.83 -2.77 4.92
N PHE A 388 -36.80 -1.98 3.84
CA PHE A 388 -37.95 -1.22 3.37
C PHE A 388 -39.08 -2.13 2.86
N ARG A 389 -38.77 -3.20 2.10
CA ARG A 389 -39.78 -4.16 1.63
C ARG A 389 -40.53 -4.86 2.76
N PHE A 390 -39.87 -5.08 3.89
CA PHE A 390 -40.47 -5.67 5.08
C PHE A 390 -41.03 -4.64 6.07
N GLU A 391 -41.24 -3.38 5.67
CA GLU A 391 -41.69 -2.32 6.58
C GLU A 391 -43.01 -2.66 7.31
N LYS A 392 -43.95 -3.33 6.63
CA LYS A 392 -45.22 -3.77 7.22
C LYS A 392 -45.07 -4.97 8.16
N ALA A 393 -44.03 -5.79 7.98
CA ALA A 393 -43.75 -6.96 8.79
C ALA A 393 -42.72 -6.61 9.90
N LYS A 394 -43.21 -6.02 11.00
CA LYS A 394 -42.37 -5.48 12.09
C LYS A 394 -41.27 -6.45 12.55
N SER A 395 -41.58 -7.73 12.71
CA SER A 395 -40.59 -8.77 13.09
C SER A 395 -39.44 -8.88 12.08
N LEU A 396 -39.75 -9.03 10.78
CA LEU A 396 -38.75 -9.13 9.72
C LEU A 396 -37.90 -7.86 9.58
N ARG A 397 -38.51 -6.68 9.72
CA ARG A 397 -37.80 -5.40 9.73
C ARG A 397 -36.79 -5.32 10.88
N ILE A 398 -37.21 -5.70 12.09
CA ILE A 398 -36.35 -5.73 13.27
C ILE A 398 -35.20 -6.73 13.05
N SER A 399 -35.49 -7.93 12.56
CA SER A 399 -34.48 -8.94 12.24
C SER A 399 -33.45 -8.43 11.22
N ALA A 400 -33.88 -7.77 10.14
CA ALA A 400 -32.98 -7.22 9.14
C ALA A 400 -32.04 -6.13 9.70
N ILE A 401 -32.55 -5.28 10.60
CA ILE A 401 -31.72 -4.29 11.31
C ILE A 401 -30.71 -4.99 12.22
N HIS A 402 -31.14 -6.01 12.99
CA HIS A 402 -30.24 -6.77 13.86
C HIS A 402 -29.14 -7.47 13.06
N ILE A 403 -29.48 -8.10 11.92
CA ILE A 403 -28.52 -8.73 11.02
C ILE A 403 -27.46 -7.72 10.56
N LEU A 404 -27.84 -6.49 10.20
CA LEU A 404 -26.89 -5.45 9.81
C LEU A 404 -25.92 -5.11 10.95
N PHE A 405 -26.41 -4.94 12.17
CA PHE A 405 -25.54 -4.71 13.34
C PHE A 405 -24.63 -5.90 13.64
N VAL A 406 -25.12 -7.13 13.49
CA VAL A 406 -24.34 -8.36 13.63
C VAL A 406 -23.24 -8.42 12.57
N ILE A 407 -23.53 -8.10 11.31
CA ILE A 407 -22.53 -8.05 10.24
C ILE A 407 -21.43 -7.04 10.58
N VAL A 408 -21.80 -5.82 10.98
CA VAL A 408 -20.82 -4.80 11.39
C VAL A 408 -19.98 -5.27 12.58
N GLY A 409 -20.61 -5.92 13.57
CA GLY A 409 -19.92 -6.50 14.73
C GLY A 409 -18.92 -7.59 14.32
N ILE A 410 -19.32 -8.51 13.43
CA ILE A 410 -18.46 -9.57 12.89
C ILE A 410 -17.27 -8.95 12.14
N LEU A 411 -17.51 -7.96 11.26
CA LEU A 411 -16.45 -7.27 10.55
C LEU A 411 -15.46 -6.60 11.52
N GLY A 412 -15.96 -5.92 12.56
CA GLY A 412 -15.13 -5.32 13.60
C GLY A 412 -14.28 -6.35 14.35
N VAL A 413 -14.86 -7.48 14.76
CA VAL A 413 -14.12 -8.58 15.42
C VAL A 413 -13.08 -9.18 14.50
N MET A 414 -13.41 -9.44 13.24
CA MET A 414 -12.47 -9.95 12.24
C MET A 414 -11.31 -8.97 12.00
N THR A 415 -11.58 -7.66 12.04
CA THR A 415 -10.55 -6.62 11.95
C THR A 415 -9.64 -6.66 13.17
N ILE A 416 -10.18 -6.72 14.39
CA ILE A 416 -9.39 -6.85 15.63
C ILE A 416 -8.49 -8.10 15.57
N GLN A 417 -9.03 -9.24 15.10
CA GLN A 417 -8.26 -10.48 14.92
C GLN A 417 -7.17 -10.31 13.86
N ARG A 418 -7.49 -9.67 12.73
CA ARG A 418 -6.53 -9.43 11.67
C ARG A 418 -5.42 -8.47 12.10
N ASN A 419 -5.71 -7.50 12.97
CA ASN A 419 -4.70 -6.63 13.57
C ASN A 419 -3.65 -7.41 14.37
N ALA A 420 -4.07 -8.49 15.05
CA ALA A 420 -3.17 -9.35 15.81
C ALA A 420 -2.16 -10.10 14.92
N VAL A 421 -2.49 -10.38 13.66
CA VAL A 421 -1.55 -11.00 12.71
C VAL A 421 -0.31 -10.14 12.47
N TRP A 422 -0.45 -8.81 12.56
CA TRP A 422 0.64 -7.85 12.33
C TRP A 422 1.56 -7.62 13.55
N GLN A 423 1.32 -8.31 14.67
CA GLN A 423 2.05 -8.09 15.93
C GLN A 423 3.54 -8.47 15.86
N SER A 424 3.93 -9.38 14.97
CA SER A 424 5.32 -9.80 14.79
C SER A 424 5.56 -10.26 13.35
N GLU A 425 6.83 -10.25 12.92
CA GLU A 425 7.17 -10.85 11.62
C GLU A 425 6.79 -12.32 11.58
N LEU A 426 6.96 -13.04 12.71
CA LEU A 426 6.62 -14.45 12.79
C LEU A 426 5.12 -14.67 12.57
N SER A 427 4.26 -13.96 13.28
CA SER A 427 2.79 -14.09 13.14
C SER A 427 2.34 -13.76 11.72
N LEU A 428 2.89 -12.69 11.13
CA LEU A 428 2.53 -12.24 9.78
C LEU A 428 2.93 -13.27 8.71
N TRP A 429 4.17 -13.73 8.73
CA TRP A 429 4.66 -14.68 7.73
C TRP A 429 4.17 -16.10 7.95
N GLN A 430 3.86 -16.47 9.20
CA GLN A 430 3.22 -17.75 9.50
C GLN A 430 1.80 -17.81 8.93
N ASP A 431 1.00 -16.74 9.13
CA ASP A 431 -0.34 -16.60 8.55
C ASP A 431 -0.30 -16.61 7.01
N THR A 432 0.65 -15.86 6.43
CA THR A 432 0.86 -15.79 4.98
C THR A 432 1.25 -17.14 4.41
N TYR A 433 2.19 -17.86 5.03
CA TYR A 433 2.62 -19.18 4.57
C TYR A 433 1.51 -20.22 4.67
N GLN A 434 0.64 -20.16 5.69
CA GLN A 434 -0.52 -21.06 5.79
C GLN A 434 -1.49 -20.86 4.61
N LYS A 435 -1.67 -19.61 4.16
CA LYS A 435 -2.60 -19.24 3.08
C LYS A 435 -1.97 -19.34 1.68
N SER A 436 -0.64 -19.24 1.61
CA SER A 436 0.16 -19.31 0.37
C SER A 436 1.39 -20.19 0.55
N PRO A 437 1.20 -21.49 0.83
CA PRO A 437 2.32 -22.40 1.14
C PRO A 437 3.22 -22.66 -0.07
N ASN A 438 2.71 -22.41 -1.27
CA ASN A 438 3.41 -22.66 -2.53
C ASN A 438 4.36 -21.53 -2.92
N LYS A 439 4.09 -20.29 -2.47
CA LYS A 439 4.86 -19.11 -2.81
C LYS A 439 6.21 -19.06 -2.08
N LEU A 440 7.22 -18.56 -2.78
CA LEU A 440 8.60 -18.57 -2.28
C LEU A 440 8.86 -17.48 -1.23
N ARG A 441 8.34 -16.26 -1.46
CA ARG A 441 8.53 -15.10 -0.57
C ARG A 441 8.04 -15.36 0.87
N PRO A 442 6.83 -15.91 1.12
CA PRO A 442 6.39 -16.22 2.47
C PRO A 442 7.30 -17.23 3.18
N LEU A 443 7.85 -18.18 2.42
CA LEU A 443 8.73 -19.22 2.93
C LEU A 443 10.07 -18.65 3.42
N ILE A 444 10.67 -17.76 2.63
CA ILE A 444 11.93 -17.06 2.95
C ILE A 444 11.72 -16.14 4.14
N ASN A 445 10.63 -15.38 4.15
CA ASN A 445 10.35 -14.45 5.24
C ASN A 445 9.96 -15.15 6.54
N LEU A 446 9.24 -16.28 6.49
CA LEU A 446 8.97 -17.10 7.67
C LEU A 446 10.26 -17.70 8.24
N ALA A 447 11.18 -18.15 7.37
CA ALA A 447 12.50 -18.60 7.81
C ALA A 447 13.28 -17.48 8.52
N ARG A 448 13.27 -16.27 7.95
CA ARG A 448 13.89 -15.08 8.53
C ARG A 448 13.26 -14.72 9.88
N ALA A 449 11.94 -14.75 9.97
CA ALA A 449 11.22 -14.46 11.21
C ALA A 449 11.58 -15.48 12.32
N HIS A 450 11.65 -16.77 12.00
CA HIS A 450 12.15 -17.79 12.93
C HIS A 450 13.60 -17.54 13.35
N SER A 451 14.46 -17.08 12.43
CA SER A 451 15.84 -16.73 12.74
C SER A 451 15.93 -15.57 13.74
N ILE A 452 15.10 -14.55 13.59
CA ILE A 452 15.07 -13.37 14.48
C ILE A 452 14.59 -13.75 15.88
N GLU A 453 13.59 -14.63 15.96
CA GLU A 453 13.08 -15.21 17.22
C GLU A 453 14.03 -16.26 17.86
N GLY A 454 15.21 -16.49 17.28
CA GLY A 454 16.18 -17.47 17.79
C GLY A 454 15.80 -18.94 17.55
N ASN A 455 14.74 -19.22 16.80
CA ASN A 455 14.30 -20.56 16.41
C ASN A 455 15.15 -21.11 15.24
N ILE A 456 16.47 -21.23 15.45
CA ILE A 456 17.48 -21.51 14.42
C ILE A 456 17.15 -22.78 13.61
N GLU A 457 16.78 -23.88 14.26
CA GLU A 457 16.47 -25.14 13.55
C GLU A 457 15.25 -25.03 12.63
N LYS A 458 14.20 -24.33 13.08
CA LYS A 458 13.02 -24.06 12.25
C LYS A 458 13.39 -23.17 11.07
N ALA A 459 14.19 -22.13 11.31
CA ALA A 459 14.67 -21.23 10.27
C ALA A 459 15.44 -21.98 9.18
N ILE A 460 16.41 -22.82 9.57
CA ILE A 460 17.18 -23.67 8.64
C ILE A 460 16.24 -24.57 7.82
N LYS A 461 15.29 -25.24 8.47
CA LYS A 461 14.32 -26.12 7.79
C LYS A 461 13.49 -25.37 6.74
N PHE A 462 13.02 -24.15 7.05
CA PHE A 462 12.28 -23.34 6.08
C PHE A 462 13.19 -22.82 4.95
N TYR A 463 14.41 -22.39 5.24
CA TYR A 463 15.35 -22.01 4.18
C TYR A 463 15.68 -23.17 3.25
N GLN A 464 15.90 -24.38 3.79
CA GLN A 464 16.10 -25.59 2.98
C GLN A 464 14.89 -25.90 2.10
N LYS A 465 13.66 -25.79 2.62
CA LYS A 465 12.45 -25.89 1.80
C LYS A 465 12.39 -24.82 0.70
N SER A 466 12.85 -23.61 0.98
CA SER A 466 12.87 -22.53 -0.02
C SER A 466 13.89 -22.79 -1.13
N LEU A 467 15.04 -23.43 -0.83
CA LEU A 467 16.04 -23.85 -1.83
C LEU A 467 15.48 -24.88 -2.82
N ILE A 468 14.62 -25.79 -2.36
CA ILE A 468 13.98 -26.78 -3.24
C ILE A 468 13.09 -26.07 -4.28
N LYS A 469 12.42 -24.98 -3.89
CA LYS A 469 11.50 -24.23 -4.76
C LYS A 469 12.19 -23.17 -5.62
N GLY A 470 13.22 -22.53 -5.07
CA GLY A 470 13.96 -21.45 -5.70
C GLY A 470 15.44 -21.57 -5.37
N PRO A 471 16.19 -22.43 -6.08
CA PRO A 471 17.62 -22.63 -5.81
C PRO A 471 18.48 -21.42 -6.19
N GLY A 472 17.95 -20.48 -6.99
CA GLY A 472 18.66 -19.28 -7.44
C GLY A 472 18.41 -18.04 -6.59
N VAL A 473 17.86 -18.14 -5.37
CA VAL A 473 17.53 -16.95 -4.57
C VAL A 473 18.67 -16.57 -3.63
N PHE A 474 19.25 -15.38 -3.87
CA PHE A 474 20.33 -14.81 -3.06
C PHE A 474 20.02 -14.81 -1.56
N ALA A 475 18.87 -14.25 -1.18
CA ALA A 475 18.47 -14.08 0.22
C ALA A 475 18.42 -15.42 0.97
N THR A 476 18.07 -16.51 0.31
CA THR A 476 18.06 -17.85 0.91
C THR A 476 19.48 -18.33 1.20
N HIS A 477 20.37 -18.27 0.21
CA HIS A 477 21.76 -18.71 0.38
C HIS A 477 22.50 -17.86 1.42
N TYR A 478 22.35 -16.54 1.37
CA TYR A 478 22.99 -15.63 2.30
C TYR A 478 22.54 -15.86 3.75
N ASN A 479 21.22 -15.92 3.99
CA ASN A 479 20.70 -16.07 5.35
C ASN A 479 20.96 -17.48 5.92
N LEU A 480 20.88 -18.52 5.09
CA LEU A 480 21.21 -19.88 5.52
C LEU A 480 22.70 -20.00 5.87
N ALA A 481 23.59 -19.31 5.14
CA ALA A 481 25.01 -19.26 5.46
C ALA A 481 25.27 -18.58 6.81
N ASP A 482 24.60 -17.46 7.10
CA ASP A 482 24.70 -16.77 8.40
C ASP A 482 24.24 -17.68 9.56
N LEU A 483 23.17 -18.44 9.34
CA LEU A 483 22.69 -19.43 10.32
C LEU A 483 23.68 -20.58 10.54
N TYR A 484 24.27 -21.12 9.47
CA TYR A 484 25.30 -22.16 9.61
C TYR A 484 26.55 -21.64 10.33
N LEU A 485 26.95 -20.38 10.06
CA LEU A 485 28.05 -19.74 10.76
C LEU A 485 27.76 -19.61 12.26
N LYS A 486 26.54 -19.20 12.64
CA LYS A 486 26.09 -19.15 14.04
C LYS A 486 26.10 -20.51 14.74
N LYS A 487 25.91 -21.61 13.99
CA LYS A 487 26.02 -22.99 14.50
C LYS A 487 27.45 -23.53 14.54
N GLY A 488 28.44 -22.78 14.08
CA GLY A 488 29.83 -23.25 13.93
C GLY A 488 30.06 -24.17 12.72
N LEU A 489 29.06 -24.33 11.84
CA LEU A 489 29.16 -25.10 10.60
C LEU A 489 29.81 -24.24 9.50
N VAL A 490 31.08 -23.90 9.72
CA VAL A 490 31.83 -22.95 8.90
C VAL A 490 32.00 -23.43 7.44
N PRO A 491 32.30 -24.72 7.14
CA PRO A 491 32.41 -25.19 5.76
C PRO A 491 31.12 -25.00 4.95
N GLU A 492 29.97 -25.30 5.55
CA GLU A 492 28.65 -25.15 4.96
C GLU A 492 28.31 -23.67 4.75
N ALA A 493 28.62 -22.82 5.73
CA ALA A 493 28.47 -21.38 5.62
C ALA A 493 29.27 -20.82 4.43
N ILE A 494 30.55 -21.17 4.30
CA ILE A 494 31.39 -20.76 3.16
C ILE A 494 30.76 -21.21 1.85
N ARG A 495 30.31 -22.48 1.75
CA ARG A 495 29.68 -23.00 0.54
C ARG A 495 28.46 -22.16 0.13
N HIS A 496 27.58 -21.85 1.07
CA HIS A 496 26.39 -21.06 0.78
C HIS A 496 26.70 -19.58 0.47
N PHE A 497 27.66 -18.95 1.16
CA PHE A 497 28.12 -17.60 0.80
C PHE A 497 28.76 -17.57 -0.60
N GLN A 498 29.51 -18.59 -1.00
CA GLN A 498 30.06 -18.69 -2.35
C GLN A 498 28.96 -18.83 -3.41
N LEU A 499 27.85 -19.52 -3.10
CA LEU A 499 26.69 -19.59 -3.99
C LEU A 499 25.96 -18.24 -4.05
N ALA A 500 25.72 -17.59 -2.92
CA ALA A 500 25.14 -16.24 -2.87
C ALA A 500 25.95 -15.25 -3.73
N LYS A 501 27.28 -15.30 -3.62
CA LYS A 501 28.22 -14.51 -4.44
C LYS A 501 28.10 -14.79 -5.95
N ARG A 502 27.82 -16.04 -6.35
CA ARG A 502 27.62 -16.38 -7.77
C ARG A 502 26.28 -15.88 -8.30
N ILE A 503 25.25 -15.88 -7.45
CA ILE A 503 23.89 -15.45 -7.79
C ILE A 503 23.86 -13.92 -7.94
N GLU A 504 24.31 -13.18 -6.93
CA GLU A 504 24.43 -11.71 -7.00
C GLU A 504 25.89 -11.29 -6.72
N PRO A 505 26.72 -11.12 -7.77
CA PRO A 505 28.16 -10.85 -7.64
C PRO A 505 28.51 -9.41 -7.23
N GLU A 506 27.51 -8.54 -7.11
CA GLU A 506 27.67 -7.12 -6.80
C GLU A 506 27.23 -6.77 -5.38
N ILE A 507 26.87 -7.76 -4.54
CA ILE A 507 26.43 -7.53 -3.17
C ILE A 507 27.63 -7.49 -2.21
N PRO A 508 28.05 -6.31 -1.71
CA PRO A 508 29.25 -6.13 -0.89
C PRO A 508 29.19 -6.91 0.42
N GLU A 509 28.00 -7.08 1.00
CA GLU A 509 27.75 -7.83 2.25
C GLU A 509 28.32 -9.25 2.17
N THR A 510 28.18 -9.91 1.01
CA THR A 510 28.64 -11.30 0.82
C THR A 510 30.15 -11.40 0.87
N PHE A 511 30.85 -10.45 0.25
CA PHE A 511 32.31 -10.37 0.28
C PHE A 511 32.81 -10.02 1.68
N ALA A 512 32.14 -9.09 2.37
CA ALA A 512 32.46 -8.75 3.75
C ALA A 512 32.33 -9.96 4.68
N LYS A 513 31.25 -10.75 4.55
CA LYS A 513 31.05 -11.98 5.35
C LYS A 513 32.11 -13.05 5.07
N LEU A 514 32.46 -13.27 3.81
CA LEU A 514 33.55 -14.20 3.47
C LEU A 514 34.90 -13.69 4.02
N GLY A 515 35.18 -12.39 3.94
CA GLY A 515 36.36 -11.77 4.52
C GLY A 515 36.43 -11.96 6.05
N GLU A 516 35.32 -11.76 6.76
CA GLU A 516 35.21 -12.00 8.20
C GLU A 516 35.51 -13.46 8.57
N ILE A 517 34.99 -14.41 7.79
CA ILE A 517 35.25 -15.85 7.99
C ILE A 517 36.73 -16.19 7.74
N TYR A 518 37.33 -15.68 6.67
CA TYR A 518 38.75 -15.97 6.40
C TYR A 518 39.69 -15.27 7.39
N LEU A 519 39.30 -14.11 7.90
CA LEU A 519 40.01 -13.42 8.98
C LEU A 519 40.02 -14.25 10.26
N SER A 520 38.87 -14.82 10.67
CA SER A 520 38.82 -15.68 11.86
C SER A 520 39.61 -16.98 11.70
N GLN A 521 39.76 -17.47 10.47
CA GLN A 521 40.64 -18.60 10.12
C GLN A 521 42.12 -18.20 9.97
N LYS A 522 42.50 -16.95 10.26
CA LYS A 522 43.86 -16.41 10.08
C LYS A 522 44.39 -16.51 8.63
N LYS A 523 43.50 -16.66 7.64
CA LYS A 523 43.84 -16.65 6.22
C LYS A 523 43.86 -15.22 5.69
N PHE A 524 44.83 -14.45 6.18
CA PHE A 524 44.88 -12.99 6.04
C PHE A 524 44.89 -12.50 4.59
N GLN A 525 45.58 -13.19 3.67
CA GLN A 525 45.61 -12.82 2.26
C GLN A 525 44.25 -12.99 1.57
N LEU A 526 43.52 -14.06 1.89
CA LEU A 526 42.16 -14.27 1.39
C LEU A 526 41.21 -13.22 1.97
N ALA A 527 41.30 -12.95 3.28
CA ALA A 527 40.51 -11.91 3.92
C ALA A 527 40.73 -10.53 3.29
N ASP A 528 41.99 -10.13 3.04
CA ASP A 528 42.34 -8.88 2.35
C ASP A 528 41.69 -8.79 0.96
N THR A 529 41.71 -9.90 0.20
CA THR A 529 41.12 -9.96 -1.15
C THR A 529 39.61 -9.75 -1.12
N TYR A 530 38.91 -10.48 -0.24
CA TYR A 530 37.45 -10.36 -0.12
C TYR A 530 37.03 -9.00 0.41
N PHE A 531 37.72 -8.45 1.41
CA PHE A 531 37.40 -7.13 1.93
C PHE A 531 37.67 -6.01 0.92
N LYS A 532 38.73 -6.09 0.12
CA LYS A 532 38.97 -5.14 -0.99
C LYS A 532 37.82 -5.12 -1.96
N ARG A 533 37.34 -6.30 -2.38
CA ARG A 533 36.17 -6.38 -3.27
C ARG A 533 34.91 -5.79 -2.63
N ALA A 534 34.71 -5.98 -1.32
CA ALA A 534 33.58 -5.39 -0.61
C ALA A 534 33.61 -3.86 -0.62
N VAL A 535 34.78 -3.23 -0.42
CA VAL A 535 34.91 -1.76 -0.43
C VAL A 535 34.96 -1.16 -1.83
N GLU A 536 35.36 -1.91 -2.85
CA GLU A 536 35.20 -1.53 -4.26
C GLU A 536 33.72 -1.37 -4.62
N LEU A 537 32.89 -2.33 -4.19
CA LEU A 537 31.45 -2.32 -4.41
C LEU A 537 30.73 -1.30 -3.51
N HIS A 538 31.22 -1.09 -2.28
CA HIS A 538 30.66 -0.10 -1.35
C HIS A 538 31.77 0.73 -0.66
N PRO A 539 32.12 1.91 -1.22
CA PRO A 539 33.15 2.79 -0.67
C PRO A 539 32.84 3.42 0.70
N GLY A 540 31.63 3.21 1.24
CA GLY A 540 31.16 3.70 2.54
C GLY A 540 31.27 2.69 3.68
N TYR A 541 31.84 1.50 3.46
CA TYR A 541 31.86 0.43 4.45
C TYR A 541 32.95 0.61 5.53
N SER A 542 32.71 1.52 6.49
CA SER A 542 33.66 1.86 7.56
C SER A 542 34.22 0.62 8.28
N ARG A 543 33.35 -0.31 8.69
CA ARG A 543 33.74 -1.54 9.39
C ARG A 543 34.69 -2.41 8.57
N VAL A 544 34.52 -2.48 7.24
CA VAL A 544 35.40 -3.26 6.38
C VAL A 544 36.76 -2.58 6.22
N PHE A 545 36.80 -1.25 6.10
CA PHE A 545 38.05 -0.50 6.13
C PHE A 545 38.82 -0.71 7.44
N LYS A 546 38.14 -0.76 8.59
CA LYS A 546 38.78 -1.13 9.87
C LYS A 546 39.44 -2.50 9.79
N ASN A 547 38.73 -3.51 9.28
CA ASN A 547 39.28 -4.87 9.15
C ASN A 547 40.45 -4.95 8.16
N LEU A 548 40.39 -4.21 7.04
CA LEU A 548 41.52 -4.06 6.12
C LEU A 548 42.72 -3.40 6.80
N GLY A 549 42.50 -2.39 7.63
CA GLY A 549 43.52 -1.75 8.46
C GLY A 549 44.21 -2.76 9.38
N ILE A 550 43.43 -3.53 10.14
CA ILE A 550 43.92 -4.57 11.05
C ILE A 550 44.78 -5.59 10.28
N ILE A 551 44.27 -6.13 9.18
CA ILE A 551 44.97 -7.16 8.39
C ILE A 551 46.26 -6.61 7.80
N ASN A 552 46.22 -5.44 7.15
CA ASN A 552 47.38 -4.90 6.45
C ASN A 552 48.45 -4.40 7.41
N PHE A 553 48.05 -3.81 8.55
CA PHE A 553 48.99 -3.28 9.53
C PHE A 553 49.64 -4.38 10.39
N TYR A 554 48.84 -5.30 10.96
CA TYR A 554 49.34 -6.26 11.94
C TYR A 554 49.75 -7.62 11.37
N HIS A 555 49.29 -7.99 10.17
CA HIS A 555 49.44 -9.37 9.67
C HIS A 555 50.12 -9.48 8.30
N LEU A 556 50.01 -8.48 7.43
CA LEU A 556 50.61 -8.51 6.08
C LEU A 556 51.85 -7.61 5.93
N ASN A 557 52.32 -6.96 7.01
CA ASN A 557 53.45 -6.02 7.00
C ASN A 557 53.31 -4.86 6.00
N LYS A 558 52.07 -4.47 5.68
CA LYS A 558 51.73 -3.36 4.78
C LYS A 558 51.30 -2.14 5.59
N HIS A 559 52.18 -1.70 6.50
CA HIS A 559 51.87 -0.69 7.52
C HIS A 559 51.26 0.61 6.94
N LYS A 560 51.85 1.18 5.88
CA LYS A 560 51.33 2.39 5.23
C LYS A 560 49.90 2.22 4.71
N GLN A 561 49.61 1.09 4.07
CA GLN A 561 48.25 0.80 3.58
C GLN A 561 47.27 0.58 4.73
N GLY A 562 47.72 -0.12 5.79
CA GLY A 562 46.92 -0.33 6.99
C GLY A 562 46.48 0.99 7.65
N LEU A 563 47.41 1.94 7.81
CA LEU A 563 47.11 3.27 8.35
C LEU A 563 46.13 4.05 7.46
N ALA A 564 46.31 3.99 6.13
CA ALA A 564 45.37 4.63 5.20
C ALA A 564 43.95 4.06 5.32
N TYR A 565 43.80 2.74 5.49
CA TYR A 565 42.50 2.12 5.72
C TYR A 565 41.88 2.50 7.06
N PHE A 566 42.68 2.57 8.13
CA PHE A 566 42.22 3.07 9.43
C PHE A 566 41.73 4.51 9.36
N TYR A 567 42.48 5.39 8.69
CA TYR A 567 42.08 6.77 8.45
C TYR A 567 40.75 6.85 7.68
N ARG A 568 40.58 6.06 6.61
CA ARG A 568 39.33 6.01 5.84
C ARG A 568 38.16 5.51 6.68
N SER A 569 38.36 4.49 7.52
CA SER A 569 37.34 4.01 8.45
C SER A 569 36.91 5.11 9.43
N LEU A 570 37.86 5.81 10.05
CA LEU A 570 37.55 6.90 10.99
C LEU A 570 36.87 8.10 10.31
N THR A 571 37.21 8.38 9.05
CA THR A 571 36.53 9.42 8.25
C THR A 571 35.06 9.07 7.98
N LEU A 572 34.77 7.78 7.75
CA LEU A 572 33.42 7.30 7.48
C LEU A 572 32.59 7.14 8.76
N ASP A 573 33.21 6.74 9.86
CA ASP A 573 32.56 6.64 11.18
C ASP A 573 33.52 7.13 12.30
N PRO A 574 33.44 8.42 12.65
CA PRO A 574 34.29 9.02 13.68
C PRO A 574 33.96 8.55 15.11
N HIS A 575 32.80 7.93 15.33
CA HIS A 575 32.30 7.57 16.67
C HIS A 575 32.23 6.05 16.87
N GLN A 576 32.87 5.27 15.99
CA GLN A 576 32.94 3.82 16.14
C GLN A 576 33.58 3.39 17.48
N PRO A 577 33.23 2.21 18.02
CA PRO A 577 33.69 1.77 19.35
C PRO A 577 35.22 1.78 19.53
N GLU A 578 35.98 1.55 18.47
CA GLU A 578 37.44 1.54 18.49
C GLU A 578 38.09 2.84 17.96
N ALA A 579 37.32 3.93 17.82
CA ALA A 579 37.78 5.17 17.23
C ALA A 579 39.03 5.74 17.94
N ASP A 580 39.05 5.75 19.28
CA ASP A 580 40.16 6.31 20.05
C ASP A 580 41.45 5.50 19.86
N LYS A 581 41.36 4.17 19.86
CA LYS A 581 42.49 3.29 19.56
C LYS A 581 43.05 3.53 18.16
N ILE A 582 42.17 3.78 17.20
CA ILE A 582 42.57 4.11 15.82
C ILE A 582 43.24 5.49 15.76
N ARG A 583 42.73 6.49 16.47
CA ARG A 583 43.34 7.83 16.56
C ARG A 583 44.74 7.77 17.17
N ASP A 584 44.89 7.05 18.28
CA ASP A 584 46.18 6.89 18.96
C ASP A 584 47.20 6.23 18.04
N LEU A 585 46.80 5.18 17.31
CA LEU A 585 47.66 4.51 16.34
C LEU A 585 48.08 5.45 15.19
N LEU A 586 47.15 6.24 14.64
CA LEU A 586 47.45 7.20 13.58
C LEU A 586 48.36 8.33 14.06
N ALA A 587 48.24 8.76 15.34
CA ALA A 587 49.11 9.75 15.95
C ALA A 587 50.55 9.24 16.13
N GLN A 588 50.72 7.95 16.43
CA GLN A 588 52.03 7.30 16.55
C GLN A 588 52.74 7.13 15.19
N TYR A 589 51.98 7.01 14.10
CA TYR A 589 52.50 6.78 12.76
C TYR A 589 51.90 7.79 11.74
N PRO A 590 52.32 9.08 11.78
CA PRO A 590 51.80 10.08 10.86
C PRO A 590 52.10 9.70 9.39
N ILE A 591 51.05 9.74 8.57
CA ILE A 591 51.15 9.50 7.11
C ILE A 591 51.61 10.82 6.48
N HIS A 592 52.89 10.92 6.12
CA HIS A 592 53.44 12.05 5.34
C HIS A 592 53.19 11.88 3.85
#